data_AF-A0A150B6V6-F1
#
_entry.id   AF-A0A150B6V6-F1
#
_cell.length_a   1.000
_cell.length_b   1.000
_cell.length_c   1.000
_cell.angle_alpha   90.00
_cell.angle_beta   90.00
_cell.angle_gamma   90.00
#
_symmetry.space_group_name_H-M   'P 1'
#
loop_
_entity.id
_entity.type
_entity.pdbx_description
1 polymer ?
#
loop_
_entity_poly.entity_id
_entity_poly.type
_entity_poly.pdbx_seq_one_letter_code
_entity_poly.pdbx_strand_id
1 'polypeptide(L)'
;MTLNEGLKTLQEQARQQTIEAVTWAVEFIKDTEGVNSKITAQKLAEVTNLSRAVLYKKHIRGIWDVNWKQCKEPSLKPNDVFCVDNDDLQQQIDELTYKLSIAENKNEKLKRKLEQDQKRLQINAVEIKEIKEKHENLLYQYLKILRELHIRGIKIEDLNIGSNI
;
A
#
# COMPACT_ATOMS: atom_id res chain seq x y z
N MET A 1 -14.93 3.75 12.64
CA MET A 1 -16.17 3.36 11.94
C MET A 1 -16.81 4.63 11.45
N THR A 2 -16.84 4.83 10.13
CA THR A 2 -17.47 6.04 9.58
C THR A 2 -18.99 5.87 9.60
N LEU A 3 -19.73 6.97 9.79
CA LEU A 3 -21.15 7.01 10.15
C LEU A 3 -22.12 6.29 9.18
N ASN A 4 -21.65 5.72 8.06
CA ASN A 4 -22.49 5.17 6.99
C ASN A 4 -22.11 3.75 6.54
N GLU A 5 -21.10 3.11 7.15
CA GLU A 5 -20.68 1.75 6.79
C GLU A 5 -21.73 0.69 7.14
N GLY A 6 -22.42 0.85 8.27
CA GLY A 6 -23.48 -0.06 8.71
C GLY A 6 -24.69 -0.10 7.76
N LEU A 7 -25.09 1.05 7.23
CA LEU A 7 -26.21 1.12 6.27
C LEU A 7 -25.85 0.51 4.92
N LYS A 8 -24.61 0.75 4.45
CA LYS A 8 -24.11 0.16 3.20
C LYS A 8 -24.04 -1.36 3.29
N THR A 9 -23.54 -1.89 4.40
CA THR A 9 -23.43 -3.35 4.61
C THR A 9 -24.81 -4.00 4.68
N LEU A 10 -25.77 -3.40 5.40
CA LEU A 10 -27.16 -3.89 5.43
C LEU A 10 -27.82 -3.87 4.05
N GLN A 11 -27.59 -2.81 3.25
CA GLN A 11 -28.13 -2.70 1.91
C GLN A 11 -27.54 -3.75 0.96
N GLU A 12 -26.24 -4.02 1.07
CA GLU A 12 -25.57 -5.04 0.25
C GLU A 12 -26.01 -6.45 0.63
N GLN A 13 -26.17 -6.72 1.93
CA GLN A 13 -26.73 -7.99 2.41
C GLN A 13 -28.14 -8.22 1.88
N ALA A 14 -29.02 -7.22 1.94
CA ALA A 14 -30.38 -7.32 1.39
C ALA A 14 -30.35 -7.56 -0.12
N ARG A 15 -29.40 -6.95 -0.84
CA ARG A 15 -29.20 -7.16 -2.27
C ARG A 15 -28.77 -8.59 -2.57
N GLN A 16 -27.81 -9.14 -1.83
CA GLN A 16 -27.36 -10.53 -1.99
C GLN A 16 -28.48 -11.53 -1.70
N GLN A 17 -29.26 -11.33 -0.64
CA GLN A 17 -30.42 -12.18 -0.35
C GLN A 17 -31.43 -12.20 -1.50
N THR A 18 -31.69 -11.06 -2.14
CA THR A 18 -32.59 -11.02 -3.30
C THR A 18 -32.01 -11.71 -4.54
N ILE A 19 -30.68 -11.65 -4.72
CA ILE A 19 -30.00 -12.35 -5.82
C ILE A 19 -30.10 -13.85 -5.60
N GLU A 20 -29.77 -14.33 -4.40
CA GLU A 20 -29.82 -15.74 -4.02
C GLU A 20 -31.22 -16.34 -4.16
N ALA A 21 -32.25 -15.61 -3.71
CA ALA A 21 -33.63 -16.05 -3.84
C ALA A 21 -34.05 -16.23 -5.31
N VAL A 22 -33.60 -15.32 -6.19
CA VAL A 22 -33.93 -15.37 -7.62
C VAL A 22 -33.11 -16.42 -8.35
N THR A 23 -31.83 -16.60 -8.02
CA THR A 23 -31.01 -17.68 -8.60
C THR A 23 -31.58 -19.04 -8.23
N TRP A 24 -31.96 -19.23 -6.95
CA TRP A 24 -32.59 -20.46 -6.50
C TRP A 24 -33.91 -20.71 -7.22
N ALA A 25 -34.77 -19.70 -7.39
CA ALA A 25 -36.02 -19.86 -8.11
C ALA A 25 -35.82 -20.19 -9.59
N VAL A 26 -34.78 -19.65 -10.23
CA VAL A 26 -34.40 -20.00 -11.60
C VAL A 26 -33.99 -21.48 -11.70
N GLU A 27 -33.18 -21.95 -10.76
CA GLU A 27 -32.75 -23.36 -10.69
C GLU A 27 -33.95 -24.29 -10.43
N PHE A 28 -34.79 -23.94 -9.45
CA PHE A 28 -35.99 -24.69 -9.11
C PHE A 28 -36.96 -24.83 -10.30
N ILE A 29 -37.16 -23.77 -11.09
CA ILE A 29 -38.01 -23.82 -12.30
C ILE A 29 -37.38 -24.72 -13.36
N LYS A 30 -36.04 -24.72 -13.51
CA LYS A 30 -35.35 -25.59 -14.46
C LYS A 30 -35.40 -27.07 -14.04
N ASP A 31 -35.33 -27.35 -12.75
CA ASP A 31 -35.39 -28.71 -12.23
C ASP A 31 -36.81 -29.30 -12.34
N THR A 32 -37.83 -28.45 -12.21
CA THR A 32 -39.25 -28.86 -12.28
C THR A 32 -39.80 -28.93 -13.70
N GLU A 33 -39.51 -27.92 -14.54
CA GLU A 33 -40.06 -27.80 -15.90
C GLU A 33 -39.08 -28.23 -17.00
N GLY A 34 -37.84 -28.56 -16.64
CA GLY A 34 -36.76 -28.90 -17.56
C GLY A 34 -35.83 -27.73 -17.92
N VAL A 35 -34.64 -28.07 -18.42
CA VAL A 35 -33.51 -27.15 -18.64
C VAL A 35 -33.82 -25.99 -19.62
N ASN A 36 -34.73 -26.23 -20.57
CA ASN A 36 -35.12 -25.24 -21.60
C ASN A 36 -36.42 -24.48 -21.26
N SER A 37 -36.85 -24.51 -20.00
CA SER A 37 -38.05 -23.80 -19.55
C SER A 37 -37.93 -22.29 -19.73
N LYS A 38 -39.02 -21.65 -20.18
CA LYS A 38 -39.08 -20.20 -20.36
C LYS A 38 -39.30 -19.52 -19.02
N ILE A 39 -38.23 -18.94 -18.46
CA ILE A 39 -38.31 -18.20 -17.21
C ILE A 39 -38.99 -16.86 -17.47
N THR A 40 -40.13 -16.64 -16.81
CA THR A 40 -40.92 -15.41 -16.89
C THR A 40 -41.01 -14.76 -15.51
N ALA A 41 -41.08 -13.43 -15.47
CA ALA A 41 -41.19 -12.68 -14.21
C ALA A 41 -42.38 -13.13 -13.33
N GLN A 42 -43.46 -13.60 -13.95
CA GLN A 42 -44.62 -14.10 -13.23
C GLN A 42 -44.30 -15.38 -12.44
N LYS A 43 -43.66 -16.36 -13.07
CA LYS A 43 -43.24 -17.61 -12.41
C LYS A 43 -42.27 -17.33 -11.27
N LEU A 44 -41.33 -16.42 -11.48
CA LEU A 44 -40.38 -16.02 -10.44
C LEU A 44 -41.08 -15.32 -9.27
N ALA A 45 -42.07 -14.47 -9.54
CA ALA A 45 -42.83 -13.81 -8.48
C ALA A 45 -43.65 -14.80 -7.65
N GLU A 46 -44.23 -15.82 -8.28
CA GLU A 46 -44.99 -16.89 -7.61
C GLU A 46 -44.09 -17.75 -6.71
N VAL A 47 -42.86 -18.05 -7.15
CA VAL A 47 -41.91 -18.89 -6.39
C VAL A 47 -41.20 -18.10 -5.27
N THR A 48 -40.78 -16.86 -5.55
CA THR A 48 -39.96 -16.07 -4.62
C THR A 48 -40.76 -15.17 -3.68
N ASN A 49 -42.08 -15.00 -3.92
CA ASN A 49 -42.92 -13.97 -3.30
C ASN A 49 -42.37 -12.53 -3.43
N LEU A 50 -41.42 -12.30 -4.35
CA LEU A 50 -40.91 -10.96 -4.64
C LEU A 50 -41.88 -10.21 -5.54
N SER A 51 -42.02 -8.91 -5.28
CA SER A 51 -42.81 -8.06 -6.18
C SER A 51 -42.21 -8.05 -7.59
N ARG A 52 -43.09 -7.99 -8.59
CA ARG A 52 -42.68 -7.93 -10.00
C ARG A 52 -41.76 -6.74 -10.30
N ALA A 53 -41.90 -5.63 -9.55
CA ALA A 53 -41.01 -4.47 -9.66
C ALA A 53 -39.56 -4.77 -9.22
N VAL A 54 -39.37 -5.62 -8.20
CA VAL A 54 -38.03 -6.03 -7.75
C VAL A 54 -37.33 -6.84 -8.82
N LEU A 55 -38.04 -7.75 -9.49
CA LEU A 55 -37.49 -8.60 -10.57
C LEU A 55 -36.98 -7.82 -11.79
N TYR A 56 -37.50 -6.59 -12.00
CA TYR A 56 -37.06 -5.71 -13.07
C TYR A 56 -35.92 -4.77 -12.69
N LYS A 57 -35.42 -4.79 -11.44
CA LYS A 57 -34.24 -4.02 -11.05
C LYS A 57 -33.00 -4.49 -11.80
N LYS A 58 -32.10 -3.55 -12.11
CA LYS A 58 -30.88 -3.79 -12.92
C LYS A 58 -30.03 -4.99 -12.45
N HIS A 59 -29.90 -5.19 -11.13
CA HIS A 59 -29.06 -6.25 -10.55
C HIS A 59 -29.72 -7.64 -10.51
N ILE A 60 -31.04 -7.74 -10.71
CA ILE A 60 -31.78 -9.01 -10.69
C ILE A 60 -32.15 -9.43 -12.10
N ARG A 61 -32.52 -8.47 -12.95
CA ARG A 61 -33.04 -8.74 -14.29
C ARG A 61 -32.05 -9.52 -15.17
N GLY A 62 -30.74 -9.24 -15.03
CA GLY A 62 -29.70 -9.97 -15.75
C GLY A 62 -29.53 -11.44 -15.36
N ILE A 63 -30.12 -11.89 -14.24
CA ILE A 63 -29.99 -13.27 -13.75
C ILE A 63 -30.95 -14.20 -14.51
N TRP A 64 -32.14 -13.73 -14.85
CA TRP A 64 -33.21 -14.58 -15.37
C TRP A 64 -33.68 -14.20 -16.79
N ASP A 65 -33.51 -12.95 -17.21
CA ASP A 65 -33.89 -12.49 -18.54
C ASP A 65 -32.71 -12.68 -19.50
N VAL A 66 -32.70 -13.80 -20.24
CA VAL A 66 -31.64 -14.15 -21.21
C VAL A 66 -31.52 -13.10 -22.32
N ASN A 67 -32.61 -12.39 -22.62
CA ASN A 67 -32.65 -11.34 -23.63
C ASN A 67 -32.32 -9.95 -23.06
N TRP A 68 -32.01 -9.86 -21.76
CA TRP A 68 -31.53 -8.63 -21.14
C TRP A 68 -30.11 -8.33 -21.61
N LYS A 69 -30.03 -7.72 -22.79
CA LYS A 69 -28.93 -6.84 -23.12
C LYS A 69 -29.04 -5.69 -22.13
N GLN A 70 -28.02 -5.50 -21.28
CA GLN A 70 -27.92 -4.25 -20.52
C GLN A 70 -28.19 -3.12 -21.52
N CYS A 71 -29.34 -2.47 -21.39
CA CYS A 71 -29.58 -1.24 -22.12
C CYS A 71 -28.49 -0.31 -21.61
N LYS A 72 -27.42 -0.16 -22.40
CA LYS A 72 -26.60 1.05 -22.37
C LYS A 72 -27.61 2.17 -22.41
N GLU A 73 -27.56 3.02 -21.39
CA GLU A 73 -28.52 4.10 -21.20
C GLU A 73 -28.72 4.85 -22.52
N PRO A 74 -29.95 5.31 -22.84
CA PRO A 74 -30.24 5.94 -24.13
C PRO A 74 -29.25 7.09 -24.32
N SER A 75 -28.32 6.86 -25.25
CA SER A 75 -27.16 7.69 -25.44
C SER A 75 -27.59 9.05 -25.98
N LEU A 76 -27.51 10.08 -25.13
CA LEU A 76 -27.03 11.37 -25.59
C LEU A 76 -25.64 11.11 -26.18
N LYS A 77 -25.54 11.08 -27.52
CA LYS A 77 -24.32 10.97 -28.35
C LYS A 77 -23.09 10.31 -27.65
N PRO A 78 -22.84 9.01 -27.84
CA PRO A 78 -21.92 8.22 -27.03
C PRO A 78 -20.42 8.43 -27.28
N ASN A 79 -20.01 9.31 -28.21
CA ASN A 79 -18.60 9.49 -28.55
C ASN A 79 -17.91 10.63 -27.80
N ASP A 80 -18.62 11.64 -27.29
CA ASP A 80 -17.95 12.76 -26.62
C ASP A 80 -17.75 12.52 -25.13
N VAL A 81 -18.75 12.04 -24.39
CA VAL A 81 -18.66 11.91 -22.92
C VAL A 81 -17.76 10.74 -22.50
N PHE A 82 -17.82 9.61 -23.21
CA PHE A 82 -16.99 8.42 -22.91
C PHE A 82 -15.51 8.61 -23.33
N CYS A 83 -15.24 9.47 -24.31
CA CYS A 83 -13.88 9.90 -24.63
C CYS A 83 -13.37 10.86 -23.56
N VAL A 84 -14.17 11.85 -23.13
CA VAL A 84 -13.76 12.78 -22.07
C VAL A 84 -13.46 12.04 -20.75
N ASP A 85 -14.31 11.12 -20.32
CA ASP A 85 -14.06 10.36 -19.08
C ASP A 85 -12.84 9.42 -19.21
N ASN A 86 -12.58 8.82 -20.38
CA ASN A 86 -11.37 8.02 -20.60
C ASN A 86 -10.11 8.88 -20.70
N ASP A 87 -10.20 10.04 -21.35
CA ASP A 87 -9.08 10.97 -21.49
C ASP A 87 -8.71 11.58 -20.14
N ASP A 88 -9.70 11.92 -19.30
CA ASP A 88 -9.50 12.40 -17.93
C ASP A 88 -8.90 11.30 -17.04
N LEU A 89 -9.37 10.06 -17.16
CA LEU A 89 -8.79 8.91 -16.46
C LEU A 89 -7.36 8.63 -16.94
N GLN A 90 -7.09 8.77 -18.24
CA GLN A 90 -5.77 8.59 -18.82
C GLN A 90 -4.79 9.68 -18.35
N GLN A 91 -5.24 10.94 -18.30
CA GLN A 91 -4.45 12.04 -17.74
C GLN A 91 -4.15 11.81 -16.26
N GLN A 92 -5.11 11.30 -15.48
CA GLN A 92 -4.85 10.92 -14.08
C GLN A 92 -3.84 9.79 -13.96
N ILE A 93 -3.89 8.78 -14.83
CA ILE A 93 -2.89 7.71 -14.88
C ILE A 93 -1.51 8.29 -15.22
N ASP A 94 -1.42 9.17 -16.20
CA ASP A 94 -0.16 9.78 -16.63
C ASP A 94 0.42 10.69 -15.53
N GLU A 95 -0.42 11.45 -14.83
CA GLU A 95 0.00 12.23 -13.67
C GLU A 95 0.48 11.35 -12.51
N LEU A 96 -0.25 10.28 -12.21
CA LEU A 96 0.10 9.37 -11.13
C LEU A 96 1.39 8.62 -11.44
N THR A 97 1.58 8.16 -12.68
CA THR A 97 2.83 7.52 -13.12
C THR A 97 4.01 8.48 -13.09
N TYR A 98 3.82 9.75 -13.45
CA TYR A 98 4.84 10.78 -13.32
C TYR A 98 5.20 11.05 -11.85
N LYS A 99 4.20 11.20 -10.96
CA LYS A 99 4.42 11.37 -9.51
C LYS A 99 5.15 10.17 -8.92
N LEU A 100 4.82 8.96 -9.36
CA LEU A 100 5.45 7.71 -8.95
C LEU A 100 6.92 7.69 -9.39
N SER A 101 7.22 8.02 -10.65
CA SER A 101 8.59 8.13 -11.18
C SER A 101 9.44 9.15 -10.40
N ILE A 102 8.88 10.31 -10.03
CA ILE A 102 9.59 11.28 -9.19
C ILE A 102 9.89 10.69 -7.81
N ALA A 103 8.92 10.01 -7.20
CA ALA A 103 9.08 9.41 -5.88
C ALA A 103 10.13 8.29 -5.90
N GLU A 104 10.15 7.44 -6.91
CA GLU A 104 11.15 6.40 -7.11
C GLU A 104 12.55 7.00 -7.26
N ASN A 105 12.71 8.01 -8.11
CA ASN A 105 13.98 8.72 -8.29
C ASN A 105 14.48 9.34 -6.98
N LYS A 106 13.58 9.91 -6.17
CA LYS A 106 13.93 10.44 -4.84
C LYS A 106 14.35 9.31 -3.90
N ASN A 107 13.65 8.19 -3.92
CA ASN A 107 13.94 7.03 -3.09
C ASN A 107 15.31 6.42 -3.44
N GLU A 108 15.62 6.26 -4.72
CA GLU A 108 16.94 5.83 -5.16
C GLU A 108 18.06 6.78 -4.71
N LYS A 109 17.86 8.10 -4.83
CA LYS A 109 18.84 9.09 -4.36
C LYS A 109 19.08 8.96 -2.86
N LEU A 110 18.02 8.76 -2.08
CA LEU A 110 18.12 8.56 -0.63
C LEU A 110 18.83 7.25 -0.28
N LYS A 111 18.54 6.15 -0.98
CA LYS A 111 19.25 4.87 -0.81
C LYS A 111 20.75 5.00 -1.07
N ARG A 112 21.14 5.66 -2.17
CA ARG A 112 22.56 5.91 -2.48
C ARG A 112 23.25 6.75 -1.41
N LYS A 113 22.58 7.78 -0.88
CA LYS A 113 23.12 8.60 0.24
C LYS A 113 23.30 7.77 1.51
N LEU A 114 22.31 6.95 1.85
CA LEU A 114 22.36 6.07 3.01
C LEU A 114 23.54 5.09 2.93
N GLU A 115 23.75 4.47 1.77
CA GLU A 115 24.89 3.58 1.54
C GLU A 115 26.24 4.30 1.67
N GLN A 116 26.34 5.53 1.18
CA GLN A 116 27.54 6.35 1.33
C GLN A 116 27.82 6.70 2.80
N ASP A 117 26.80 7.09 3.55
CA ASP A 117 26.96 7.43 4.96
C ASP A 117 27.29 6.19 5.80
N GLN A 118 26.72 5.02 5.48
CA GLN A 118 27.11 3.76 6.09
C GLN A 118 28.59 3.41 5.86
N LYS A 119 29.09 3.59 4.62
CA LYS A 119 30.52 3.39 4.31
C LYS A 119 31.40 4.36 5.09
N ARG A 120 31.02 5.63 5.17
CA ARG A 120 31.72 6.65 5.97
C ARG A 120 31.77 6.28 7.44
N LEU A 121 30.66 5.81 8.01
CA LEU A 121 30.60 5.35 9.39
C LEU A 121 31.52 4.16 9.65
N GLN A 122 31.58 3.20 8.72
CA GLN A 122 32.50 2.07 8.82
C GLN A 122 33.97 2.51 8.82
N ILE A 123 34.34 3.42 7.91
CA ILE A 123 35.70 3.98 7.84
C ILE A 123 36.03 4.74 9.12
N ASN A 124 35.16 5.66 9.55
CA ASN A 124 35.36 6.44 10.77
C ASN A 124 35.48 5.53 12.02
N ALA A 125 34.73 4.43 12.08
CA ALA A 125 34.82 3.47 13.17
C ALA A 125 36.20 2.79 13.23
N VAL A 126 36.81 2.51 12.08
CA VAL A 126 38.18 1.97 11.99
C VAL A 126 39.18 3.05 12.40
N GLU A 127 39.07 4.26 11.87
CA GLU A 127 39.95 5.38 12.23
C GLU A 127 39.94 5.69 13.73
N ILE A 128 38.76 5.69 14.36
CA ILE A 128 38.64 5.88 15.82
C ILE A 128 39.35 4.77 16.58
N LYS A 129 39.27 3.51 16.13
CA LYS A 129 39.99 2.40 16.78
C LYS A 129 41.50 2.58 16.66
N GLU A 130 42.00 2.90 15.47
CA GLU A 130 43.43 3.15 15.26
C GLU A 130 43.95 4.32 16.09
N ILE A 131 43.17 5.40 16.19
CA ILE A 131 43.51 6.56 17.02
C ILE A 131 43.57 6.15 18.50
N LYS A 132 42.61 5.36 18.99
CA LYS A 132 42.62 4.86 20.37
C LYS A 132 43.86 4.02 20.64
N GLU A 133 44.20 3.08 19.76
CA GLU A 133 45.41 2.25 19.90
C GLU A 133 46.69 3.11 19.91
N LYS A 134 46.77 4.15 19.07
CA LYS A 134 47.90 5.10 19.08
C LYS A 134 47.99 5.85 20.41
N HIS A 135 46.87 6.31 20.96
CA HIS A 135 46.83 7.01 22.25
C HIS A 135 47.20 6.09 23.42
N GLU A 136 46.72 4.84 23.42
CA GLU A 136 47.07 3.83 24.43
C GLU A 136 48.57 3.52 24.41
N ASN A 137 49.15 3.34 23.23
CA ASN A 137 50.59 3.12 23.07
C ASN A 137 51.41 4.32 23.55
N LEU A 138 50.98 5.54 23.23
CA LEU A 138 51.64 6.76 23.66
C LEU A 138 51.56 6.93 25.19
N LEU A 139 50.40 6.65 25.79
CA LEU A 139 50.22 6.65 27.24
C LEU A 139 51.16 5.66 27.92
N TYR A 140 51.29 4.44 27.38
CA TYR A 140 52.23 3.45 27.89
C TYR A 140 53.68 3.93 27.83
N GLN A 141 54.09 4.58 26.72
CA GLN A 141 55.43 5.17 26.61
C GLN A 141 55.67 6.26 27.66
N TYR A 142 54.70 7.17 27.87
CA TYR A 142 54.81 8.20 28.91
C TYR A 142 54.89 7.60 30.32
N LEU A 143 54.07 6.59 30.63
CA LEU A 143 54.12 5.90 31.92
C LEU A 143 55.46 5.19 32.15
N LYS A 144 56.03 4.60 31.10
CA LYS A 144 57.35 3.97 31.15
C LYS A 144 58.43 5.01 31.46
N ILE A 145 58.44 6.14 30.74
CA ILE A 145 59.39 7.24 30.98
C ILE A 145 59.23 7.79 32.40
N LEU A 146 57.99 8.01 32.84
CA LEU A 146 57.69 8.50 34.18
C LEU A 146 58.25 7.56 35.26
N ARG A 147 58.10 6.25 35.07
CA ARG A 147 58.66 5.25 35.99
C ARG A 147 60.19 5.31 36.04
N GLU A 148 60.85 5.42 34.89
CA GLU A 148 62.31 5.55 34.82
C GLU A 148 62.80 6.84 35.49
N LEU A 149 62.11 7.97 35.30
CA LEU A 149 62.41 9.23 35.96
C LEU A 149 62.25 9.14 37.47
N HIS A 150 61.18 8.50 37.95
CA HIS A 150 60.93 8.28 39.37
C HIS A 150 62.02 7.39 39.99
N ILE A 151 62.45 6.32 39.33
CA ILE A 151 63.57 5.48 39.80
C ILE A 151 64.87 6.31 39.95
N ARG A 152 65.07 7.32 39.08
CA ARG A 152 66.21 8.23 39.14
C ARG A 152 66.04 9.39 40.12
N GLY A 153 64.91 9.47 40.83
CA GLY A 153 64.65 10.50 41.84
C GLY A 153 64.33 11.90 41.28
N ILE A 154 64.05 12.01 39.97
CA ILE A 154 63.67 13.28 39.34
C ILE A 154 62.17 13.49 39.55
N LYS A 155 61.78 14.57 40.21
CA LYS A 155 60.36 14.90 40.40
C LYS A 155 59.82 15.58 39.15
N ILE A 156 58.54 15.35 38.86
CA ILE A 156 57.85 15.96 37.71
C ILE A 156 57.89 17.49 37.79
N GLU A 157 57.90 18.04 39.01
CA GLU A 157 58.01 19.47 39.31
C GLU A 157 59.32 20.10 38.81
N ASP A 158 60.40 19.30 38.71
CA ASP A 158 61.72 19.75 38.22
C ASP A 158 61.76 19.85 36.69
N LEU A 159 60.85 19.14 36.01
CA LEU A 159 60.65 19.22 34.57
C LEU A 159 59.73 20.41 34.31
N ASN A 160 60.32 21.60 34.11
CA ASN A 160 59.60 22.83 33.77
C ASN A 160 58.95 22.70 32.37
N ILE A 161 57.92 21.87 32.27
CA ILE A 161 57.11 21.67 31.08
C ILE A 161 56.15 22.87 31.06
N GLY A 162 56.61 23.96 30.43
CA GLY A 162 55.80 25.15 30.24
C GLY A 162 54.45 24.77 29.67
N SER A 163 53.40 24.93 30.49
CA SER A 163 52.02 24.85 30.05
C SER A 163 51.71 26.12 29.25
N ASN A 164 52.22 26.19 28.02
CA ASN A 164 51.68 27.09 27.01
C ASN A 164 50.69 26.28 26.18
N ILE A 165 49.44 26.26 26.66
CA ILE A 165 48.26 26.13 25.79
C ILE A 165 47.75 27.54 25.56
#